data_AF-A0A942ZJU4-F1
#
_entry.id   AF-A0A942ZJU4-F1
#
_cell.length_a   1.000
_cell.length_b   1.000
_cell.length_c   1.000
_cell.angle_alpha   90.00
_cell.angle_beta   90.00
_cell.angle_gamma   90.00
#
_symmetry.space_group_name_H-M   'P 1'
#
loop_
_entity.id
_entity.type
_entity.pdbx_description
1 polymer ?
#
loop_
_entity_poly.entity_id
_entity_poly.type
_entity_poly.pdbx_seq_one_letter_code
_entity_poly.pdbx_strand_id
1 'polypeptide(L)'
;MLKELNPLLHSQLRLAVMSILLSVDEADFVYLKEQTNATAGNLSVQLDKLSEAGYIEVEKSFVGKKPRTVCRMTSTGREAMAEYVDALKGYLSGI
;
A
#
# COMPACT_ATOMS: atom_id res chain seq x y z
N MET A 1 19.80 12.63 14.50
CA MET A 1 18.50 12.50 15.20
C MET A 1 17.63 11.56 14.38
N LEU A 2 16.90 10.65 15.02
CA LEU A 2 16.03 9.71 14.30
C LEU A 2 14.84 10.48 13.71
N LYS A 3 14.53 10.24 12.42
CA LYS A 3 13.33 10.79 11.77
C LYS A 3 12.11 10.02 12.27
N GLU A 4 10.98 10.70 12.46
CA GLU A 4 9.73 10.01 12.77
C GLU A 4 9.31 9.09 11.61
N LEU A 5 8.79 7.91 11.96
CA LEU A 5 8.25 6.98 10.98
C LEU A 5 6.85 7.45 10.57
N ASN A 6 6.57 7.43 9.26
CA ASN A 6 5.23 7.70 8.74
C ASN A 6 4.21 6.72 9.39
N PRO A 7 3.29 7.20 10.24
CA PRO A 7 2.40 6.32 11.01
C PRO A 7 1.37 5.61 10.11
N LEU A 8 1.07 6.16 8.93
CA LEU A 8 0.25 5.49 7.95
C LEU A 8 0.99 4.27 7.39
N LEU A 9 2.24 4.43 6.96
CA LEU A 9 3.03 3.31 6.41
C LEU A 9 3.58 2.37 7.50
N HIS A 10 3.69 2.80 8.75
CA HIS A 10 4.06 1.97 9.90
C HIS A 10 2.91 1.08 10.39
N SER A 11 2.21 0.45 9.45
CA SER A 11 1.18 -0.56 9.67
C SER A 11 1.48 -1.74 8.76
N GLN A 12 1.62 -2.93 9.32
CA GLN A 12 2.05 -4.13 8.61
C GLN A 12 1.29 -4.36 7.29
N LEU A 13 -0.05 -4.29 7.30
CA LEU A 13 -0.86 -4.57 6.12
C LEU A 13 -0.71 -3.48 5.05
N ARG A 14 -0.71 -2.20 5.45
CA ARG A 14 -0.50 -1.09 4.49
C ARG A 14 0.90 -1.14 3.89
N LEU A 15 1.91 -1.44 4.71
CA LEU A 15 3.28 -1.61 4.23
C LEU A 15 3.38 -2.77 3.24
N ALA A 16 2.73 -3.90 3.50
CA ALA A 16 2.70 -5.04 2.59
C ALA A 16 2.04 -4.69 1.25
N VAL A 17 0.88 -4.03 1.27
CA VAL A 17 0.19 -3.56 0.06
C VAL A 17 1.07 -2.60 -0.74
N MET A 18 1.67 -1.59 -0.09
CA MET A 18 2.57 -0.66 -0.76
C MET A 18 3.78 -1.38 -1.34
N SER A 19 4.37 -2.32 -0.61
CA SER A 19 5.53 -3.09 -1.09
C SER A 19 5.20 -3.91 -2.34
N ILE A 20 4.01 -4.51 -2.40
CA ILE A 20 3.52 -5.24 -3.59
C ILE A 20 3.32 -4.27 -4.75
N LEU A 21 2.60 -3.17 -4.54
CA LEU A 21 2.32 -2.18 -5.60
C LEU A 21 3.56 -1.43 -6.09
N LEU A 22 4.69 -1.52 -5.38
CA LEU A 22 5.96 -0.97 -5.83
C LEU A 22 6.62 -1.84 -6.91
N SER A 23 6.37 -3.16 -6.90
CA SER A 23 6.99 -4.14 -7.81
C SER A 23 6.15 -4.48 -9.04
N VAL A 24 4.92 -3.95 -9.13
CA VAL A 24 4.00 -4.16 -10.24
C VAL A 24 3.38 -2.83 -10.68
N ASP A 25 2.90 -2.73 -11.92
CA ASP A 25 2.21 -1.53 -12.41
C ASP A 25 0.83 -1.36 -11.75
N GLU A 26 0.11 -2.46 -11.60
CA GLU A 26 -1.19 -2.52 -10.96
C GLU A 26 -1.44 -3.90 -10.33
N ALA A 27 -2.31 -3.96 -9.33
CA ALA A 27 -2.79 -5.21 -8.77
C ALA A 27 -4.29 -5.16 -8.50
N ASP A 28 -5.00 -6.25 -8.78
CA ASP A 28 -6.40 -6.35 -8.38
C ASP A 28 -6.56 -6.75 -6.91
N PHE A 29 -7.75 -6.48 -6.37
CA PHE A 29 -8.09 -6.74 -4.97
C PHE A 29 -7.93 -8.21 -4.57
N VAL A 30 -8.22 -9.15 -5.48
CA VAL A 30 -8.13 -10.59 -5.17
C VAL A 30 -6.67 -10.97 -5.00
N TYR A 31 -5.81 -10.53 -5.92
CA TYR A 31 -4.37 -10.73 -5.83
C TYR A 31 -3.79 -10.14 -4.55
N LEU A 32 -4.11 -8.88 -4.23
CA LEU A 32 -3.63 -8.24 -2.99
C LEU A 32 -4.07 -9.02 -1.75
N LYS A 33 -5.34 -9.46 -1.70
CA LYS A 33 -5.88 -10.26 -0.59
C LYS A 33 -5.12 -11.57 -0.40
N GLU A 34 -4.79 -12.26 -1.50
CA GLU A 34 -4.03 -13.51 -1.48
C GLU A 34 -2.59 -13.29 -1.03
N GLN A 35 -1.90 -12.30 -1.59
CA GLN A 35 -0.50 -12.01 -1.24
C GLN A 35 -0.33 -11.55 0.22
N THR A 36 -1.30 -10.78 0.74
CA THR A 36 -1.24 -10.31 2.13
C THR A 36 -1.90 -11.26 3.12
N ASN A 37 -2.54 -12.34 2.66
CA ASN A 37 -3.39 -13.24 3.46
C ASN A 37 -4.41 -12.50 4.35
N ALA A 38 -4.96 -11.38 3.83
CA ALA A 38 -5.86 -10.52 4.59
C ALA A 38 -7.31 -10.95 4.42
N THR A 39 -8.16 -10.60 5.39
CA THR A 39 -9.61 -10.67 5.18
C THR A 39 -10.04 -9.55 4.24
N ALA A 40 -11.09 -9.77 3.45
CA ALA A 40 -11.57 -8.78 2.49
C ALA A 40 -11.98 -7.45 3.17
N GLY A 41 -12.66 -7.53 4.32
CA GLY A 41 -13.07 -6.34 5.08
C GLY A 41 -11.89 -5.52 5.56
N ASN A 42 -10.85 -6.16 6.13
CA ASN A 42 -9.66 -5.45 6.58
C ASN A 42 -8.89 -4.83 5.40
N LEU A 43 -8.70 -5.58 4.31
CA LEU A 43 -8.02 -5.08 3.12
C LEU A 43 -8.74 -3.86 2.53
N SER A 44 -10.08 -3.91 2.42
CA SER A 44 -10.86 -2.77 1.92
C SER A 44 -10.59 -1.50 2.73
N VAL A 45 -10.68 -1.58 4.06
CA VAL A 45 -10.45 -0.44 4.94
C VAL A 45 -9.02 0.10 4.82
N GLN A 46 -8.02 -0.76 4.62
CA GLN A 46 -6.64 -0.30 4.43
C GLN A 46 -6.40 0.34 3.06
N LEU A 47 -7.03 -0.18 2.00
CA LEU A 47 -6.96 0.40 0.66
C LEU A 47 -7.64 1.77 0.64
N ASP A 48 -8.79 1.92 1.30
CA ASP A 48 -9.48 3.21 1.42
C ASP A 48 -8.58 4.24 2.12
N LYS A 49 -7.94 3.87 3.25
CA LYS A 49 -6.99 4.76 3.96
C LYS A 49 -5.78 5.17 3.11
N LEU A 50 -5.23 4.24 2.33
CA LEU A 50 -4.11 4.54 1.43
C LEU A 50 -4.55 5.44 0.27
N SER A 51 -5.77 5.24 -0.24
CA SER A 51 -6.36 6.06 -1.30
C SER A 51 -6.69 7.47 -0.81
N GLU A 52 -7.25 7.61 0.39
CA GLU A 52 -7.54 8.90 1.02
C GLU A 52 -6.27 9.71 1.28
N ALA A 53 -5.16 9.04 1.61
CA ALA A 53 -3.85 9.67 1.74
C ALA A 53 -3.18 9.98 0.38
N GLY A 54 -3.80 9.59 -0.74
CA GLY A 54 -3.27 9.77 -2.09
C GLY A 54 -2.07 8.89 -2.42
N TYR A 55 -1.80 7.82 -1.66
CA TYR A 55 -0.66 6.92 -1.89
C TYR A 55 -0.95 5.88 -2.96
N ILE A 56 -2.23 5.55 -3.16
CA ILE A 56 -2.69 4.67 -4.22
C ILE A 56 -3.89 5.28 -4.93
N GLU A 57 -4.07 4.91 -6.18
CA GLU A 57 -5.33 5.06 -6.91
C GLU A 57 -6.10 3.74 -6.85
N VAL A 58 -7.42 3.84 -6.69
CA VAL A 58 -8.33 2.69 -6.66
C VAL A 58 -9.35 2.87 -7.78
N GLU A 59 -9.26 2.03 -8.81
CA GLU A 59 -10.18 2.01 -9.95
C GLU A 59 -11.19 0.88 -9.79
N LYS A 60 -12.48 1.22 -9.76
CA LYS A 60 -13.59 0.25 -9.71
C LYS A 60 -14.22 0.18 -11.09
N SER A 61 -14.18 -1.01 -11.68
CA SER A 61 -14.72 -1.31 -13.00
C SER A 61 -15.58 -2.57 -12.98
N PHE A 62 -16.18 -2.91 -14.12
CA PHE A 62 -16.88 -4.18 -14.32
C PHE A 62 -16.23 -4.95 -15.47
N VAL A 63 -15.93 -6.23 -15.24
CA VAL A 63 -15.53 -7.16 -16.29
C VAL A 63 -16.69 -8.12 -16.51
N GLY A 64 -17.48 -7.85 -17.54
CA GLY A 64 -18.78 -8.49 -17.75
C GLY A 64 -19.76 -8.11 -16.64
N LYS A 65 -20.21 -9.10 -15.85
CA LYS A 65 -21.14 -8.89 -14.71
C LYS A 65 -20.44 -8.83 -13.35
N LYS A 66 -19.11 -8.93 -13.30
CA LYS A 66 -18.35 -9.00 -12.03
C LYS A 66 -17.65 -7.66 -11.76
N PRO A 67 -17.76 -7.10 -10.54
CA PRO A 67 -16.98 -5.94 -10.15
C PRO A 67 -15.49 -6.33 -10.07
N ARG A 68 -14.62 -5.44 -10.55
CA ARG A 68 -13.16 -5.56 -10.47
C ARG A 68 -12.60 -4.27 -9.89
N THR A 69 -11.85 -4.39 -8.81
CA THR A 69 -11.12 -3.27 -8.20
C THR A 69 -9.64 -3.45 -8.48
N VAL A 70 -9.02 -2.45 -9.08
CA VAL A 70 -7.59 -2.40 -9.39
C VAL A 70 -6.95 -1.26 -8.60
N CYS A 71 -5.79 -1.52 -8.02
CA CYS A 71 -5.02 -0.54 -7.26
C CYS A 71 -3.68 -0.26 -7.97
N ARG A 72 -3.27 1.00 -7.99
CA ARG A 72 -1.98 1.46 -8.54
C ARG A 72 -1.30 2.39 -7.56
N MET A 73 0.02 2.31 -7.44
CA MET A 73 0.76 3.25 -6.61
C MET A 73 0.93 4.60 -7.33
N THR A 74 0.64 5.70 -6.64
CA THR A 74 0.83 7.05 -7.16
C THR A 74 2.29 7.51 -7.03
N SER A 75 2.65 8.63 -7.66
CA SER A 75 3.94 9.29 -7.40
C SER A 75 4.11 9.66 -5.92
N THR A 76 3.09 10.25 -5.30
CA THR A 76 3.06 10.58 -3.87
C THR A 76 3.29 9.35 -2.99
N GLY A 77 2.68 8.21 -3.34
CA GLY A 77 2.90 6.95 -2.63
C GLY A 77 4.32 6.42 -2.74
N ARG A 78 4.95 6.54 -3.92
CA ARG A 78 6.36 6.17 -4.13
C ARG A 78 7.30 7.04 -3.31
N GLU A 79 7.07 8.34 -3.28
CA GLU A 79 7.85 9.29 -2.47
C GLU A 79 7.70 8.99 -0.97
N ALA A 80 6.47 8.83 -0.49
CA ALA A 80 6.20 8.49 0.92
C ALA A 80 6.86 7.16 1.34
N MET A 81 6.85 6.16 0.47
CA MET A 81 7.52 4.88 0.72
C MET A 81 9.04 5.03 0.77
N ALA A 82 9.63 5.82 -0.13
CA ALA A 82 11.07 6.09 -0.13
C ALA A 82 11.51 6.81 1.16
N GLU A 83 10.77 7.84 1.57
CA GLU A 83 11.01 8.57 2.82
C GLU A 83 10.87 7.66 4.06
N TYR A 84 9.85 6.81 4.08
CA TYR A 84 9.65 5.85 5.16
C TYR A 84 10.81 4.86 5.28
N VAL A 85 11.30 4.32 4.15
CA VAL A 85 12.45 3.40 4.13
C VAL A 85 13.72 4.11 4.57
N ASP A 86 13.96 5.35 4.16
CA ASP A 86 15.10 6.15 4.60
C ASP A 86 15.07 6.40 6.12
N ALA A 87 13.91 6.78 6.66
CA ALA A 87 13.72 6.93 8.10
C ALA A 87 13.98 5.60 8.83
N LEU A 88 13.43 4.48 8.33
CA LEU A 88 13.58 3.15 8.92
C LEU A 88 15.06 2.69 8.95
N LYS A 89 15.83 2.95 7.88
CA LYS A 89 17.28 2.66 7.85
C LYS A 89 18.03 3.35 8.99
N GLY A 90 17.61 4.55 9.39
CA GLY A 90 18.18 5.25 10.55
C GLY A 90 18.07 4.43 11.84
N TYR A 91 16.94 3.77 12.07
CA TYR A 91 16.73 2.89 13.25
C TYR A 91 17.50 1.58 13.16
N LEU A 92 17.75 1.08 11.95
CA LEU A 92 18.42 -0.20 11.72
C LEU A 92 19.94 -0.08 11.58
N SER A 93 20.48 1.13 11.45
CA SER A 93 21.91 1.39 11.21
C SER A 93 22.89 0.84 12.26
N GLY A 94 22.39 0.47 13.44
CA GLY A 94 23.17 -0.14 14.53
C GLY A 94 23.06 -1.67 14.63
N ILE A 95 22.38 -2.31 13.69
CA ILE A 95 22.30 -3.78 13.52
C ILE A 95 23.12 -4.14 12.29
#